data_AF-A0A7Y2JMR5-F1
#
_entry.id   AF-A0A7Y2JMR5-F1
#
_cell.length_a   1.000
_cell.length_b   1.000
_cell.length_c   1.000
_cell.angle_alpha   90.00
_cell.angle_beta   90.00
_cell.angle_gamma   90.00
#
_symmetry.space_group_name_H-M   'P 1'
#
loop_
_entity.id
_entity.type
_entity.pdbx_description
1 polymer ?
#
loop_
_entity_poly.entity_id
_entity_poly.type
_entity_poly.pdbx_seq_one_letter_code
_entity_poly.pdbx_strand_id
1 'polypeptide(L)' 'MGGRPDLVIRSYRTNDAKALGVIFHRAVHEGAAARYSPKERRAWSPSVPDTASWRARLAEAETVVAETPEGPVGFM' A
#
# COMPACT_ATOMS: atom_id res chain seq x y z
N MET A 1 24.14 -6.65 -13.49
CA MET A 1 23.21 -7.78 -13.43
C MET A 1 22.55 -7.74 -12.06
N GLY A 2 21.62 -6.80 -11.85
CA GLY A 2 20.96 -6.62 -10.55
C GLY A 2 19.87 -7.66 -10.42
N GLY A 3 20.08 -8.67 -9.57
CA GLY A 3 19.02 -9.63 -9.23
C GLY A 3 17.79 -8.87 -8.77
N ARG A 4 16.60 -9.37 -9.12
CA ARG A 4 15.39 -8.84 -8.47
C ARG A 4 15.64 -8.98 -6.97
N PRO A 5 15.40 -7.93 -6.15
CA PRO A 5 15.41 -8.12 -4.70
C PRO A 5 14.55 -9.35 -4.40
N ASP A 6 14.95 -10.17 -3.42
CA ASP A 6 14.26 -11.41 -3.04
C ASP A 6 12.79 -11.09 -2.72
N LEU A 7 11.96 -11.06 -3.76
CA LEU A 7 10.60 -10.56 -3.75
C LEU A 7 9.69 -11.75 -3.56
N VAL A 8 8.95 -11.73 -2.45
CA VAL A 8 7.98 -12.76 -2.13
C VAL A 8 6.58 -12.18 -2.16
N ILE A 9 5.62 -12.99 -2.59
CA ILE A 9 4.19 -12.71 -2.44
C ILE A 9 3.69 -13.58 -1.30
N ARG A 10 3.04 -12.96 -0.30
CA ARG A 10 2.52 -13.66 0.87
C ARG A 10 1.19 -13.07 1.33
N SER A 11 0.45 -13.82 2.14
CA SER A 11 -0.76 -13.30 2.79
C SER A 11 -0.44 -12.10 3.69
N TYR A 12 -1.40 -11.17 3.77
CA TYR A 12 -1.38 -10.04 4.68
C TYR A 12 -1.25 -10.48 6.15
N ARG A 13 -0.52 -9.66 6.92
CA ARG A 13 -0.37 -9.74 8.37
C ARG A 13 -0.76 -8.41 8.97
N THR A 14 -1.36 -8.40 10.17
CA THR A 14 -1.86 -7.18 10.81
C THR A 14 -0.79 -6.08 10.99
N ASN A 15 0.49 -6.45 11.11
CA ASN A 15 1.61 -5.51 11.21
C ASN A 15 1.97 -4.82 9.88
N ASP A 16 1.52 -5.34 8.74
CA ASP A 16 1.76 -4.72 7.42
C ASP A 16 0.93 -3.46 7.21
N ALA A 17 -0.21 -3.34 7.91
CA ALA A 17 -1.23 -2.32 7.61
C ALA A 17 -0.70 -0.89 7.54
N LYS A 18 0.27 -0.56 8.40
CA LYS A 18 0.91 0.77 8.40
C LYS A 18 1.73 0.99 7.13
N ALA A 19 2.54 0.01 6.73
CA ALA A 19 3.34 0.09 5.51
C ALA A 19 2.44 0.14 4.27
N LEU A 20 1.40 -0.70 4.22
CA LEU A 20 0.44 -0.72 3.12
C LEU A 20 -0.36 0.59 3.02
N GLY A 21 -0.67 1.24 4.16
CA GLY A 21 -1.29 2.56 4.17
C GLY A 21 -0.40 3.63 3.53
N VAL A 22 0.91 3.60 3.79
CA VAL A 22 1.88 4.51 3.15
C VAL A 22 1.96 4.24 1.65
N ILE A 23 2.06 2.96 1.26
CA ILE A 23 2.10 2.56 -0.16
C ILE A 23 0.84 3.01 -0.89
N PHE A 24 -0.34 2.79 -0.31
CA PHE A 24 -1.61 3.24 -0.86
C PHE A 24 -1.64 4.76 -1.06
N HIS A 25 -1.29 5.52 -0.02
CA HIS A 25 -1.29 6.99 -0.09
C HIS A 25 -0.34 7.50 -1.19
N ARG A 26 0.87 6.93 -1.28
CA ARG A 26 1.84 7.27 -2.32
C ARG A 26 1.38 6.85 -3.71
N ALA A 27 0.74 5.68 -3.86
CA ALA A 27 0.19 5.25 -5.15
C ALA A 27 -0.87 6.24 -5.66
N VAL A 28 -1.74 6.75 -4.77
CA VAL A 28 -2.73 7.78 -5.10
C VAL A 28 -2.07 9.11 -5.44
N HIS A 29 -1.11 9.57 -4.62
CA HIS A 29 -0.52 10.90 -4.79
C HIS A 29 0.54 10.98 -5.87
N GLU A 30 1.38 9.97 -6.04
CA GLU A 30 2.50 9.96 -6.98
C GLU A 30 2.13 9.17 -8.24
N GLY A 31 1.66 7.93 -8.09
CA GLY A 31 1.39 7.03 -9.22
C GLY A 31 0.24 7.51 -10.11
N ALA A 32 -0.81 8.08 -9.51
CA ALA A 32 -1.99 8.57 -10.23
C ALA A 32 -1.88 10.06 -10.66
N ALA A 33 -0.76 10.73 -10.35
CA ALA A 33 -0.62 12.18 -10.52
C ALA A 33 -0.83 12.68 -11.96
N ALA A 34 -0.51 11.86 -12.95
CA ALA A 34 -0.68 12.20 -14.37
C ALA A 34 -2.14 12.23 -14.84
N ARG A 35 -3.07 11.65 -14.06
CA ARG A 35 -4.50 11.51 -14.44
C ARG A 35 -5.47 12.24 -13.52
N TYR A 36 -5.07 12.47 -12.28
CA TYR A 36 -5.93 13.10 -11.28
C TYR A 36 -5.31 14.38 -10.74
N SER A 37 -6.13 15.42 -10.67
CA SER A 37 -5.76 16.71 -10.08
C SER A 37 -5.35 16.56 -8.62
N PRO A 38 -4.60 17.53 -8.05
CA PRO A 38 -4.28 17.53 -6.62
C PRO A 38 -5.53 17.49 -5.73
N LYS A 39 -6.66 18.07 -6.17
CA LYS A 39 -7.91 18.07 -5.40
C LYS A 39 -8.53 16.67 -5.35
N GLU A 40 -8.58 15.97 -6.48
CA GLU A 40 -9.10 14.60 -6.55
C GLU A 40 -8.25 13.64 -5.72
N ARG A 41 -6.92 13.73 -5.82
CA ARG A 41 -6.00 12.88 -5.04
C ARG A 41 -6.13 13.13 -3.53
N ARG A 42 -6.29 14.39 -3.09
CA ARG A 42 -6.58 14.73 -1.69
C ARG A 42 -7.95 14.24 -1.22
N ALA A 43 -8.96 14.27 -2.08
CA ALA A 43 -10.28 13.74 -1.76
C ALA A 43 -10.24 12.20 -1.62
N TRP A 44 -9.45 11.53 -2.46
CA TRP A 44 -9.29 10.07 -2.43
C TRP A 44 -8.45 9.59 -1.23
N SER A 45 -7.30 10.21 -0.98
CA SER A 45 -6.43 9.86 0.14
C SER A 45 -5.97 11.15 0.84
N PRO A 46 -6.76 11.68 1.79
CA PRO A 46 -6.44 12.93 2.46
C PRO A 46 -5.22 12.82 3.40
N SER A 47 -5.01 11.64 3.97
CA SER A 47 -3.88 11.28 4.82
C SER A 47 -3.54 9.80 4.64
N VAL A 48 -2.38 9.38 5.16
CA VAL A 48 -2.00 7.96 5.22
C VAL A 48 -3.01 7.22 6.11
N PRO A 49 -3.68 6.16 5.63
CA PRO A 49 -4.57 5.36 6.45
C PRO A 49 -3.81 4.62 7.56
N ASP A 50 -4.18 4.85 8.81
CA ASP A 50 -3.58 4.20 9.98
C ASP A 50 -4.61 3.71 11.02
N THR A 51 -5.90 3.75 10.66
CA THR A 51 -7.03 3.46 11.53
C THR A 51 -7.26 1.96 11.76
N ALA A 52 -8.02 1.62 12.80
CA ALA A 52 -8.49 0.24 13.01
C ALA A 52 -9.37 -0.25 11.85
N SER A 53 -10.16 0.63 11.24
CA SER A 53 -10.98 0.31 10.06
C SER A 53 -10.15 -0.05 8.84
N TRP A 54 -8.99 0.59 8.65
CA TRP A 54 -8.05 0.22 7.58
C TRP A 54 -7.48 -1.18 7.81
N ARG A 55 -7.02 -1.47 9.02
CA ARG A 55 -6.54 -2.81 9.42
C ARG A 55 -7.60 -3.89 9.19
N ALA A 56 -8.85 -3.62 9.59
CA ALA A 56 -9.96 -4.53 9.41
C ALA A 56 -10.28 -4.78 7.93
N ARG A 57 -10.33 -3.71 7.12
CA ARG A 57 -10.57 -3.81 5.67
C ARG A 57 -9.53 -4.68 4.97
N LEU A 58 -8.25 -4.56 5.32
CA LEU A 58 -7.19 -5.40 4.75
C LEU A 58 -7.30 -6.87 5.22
N ALA A 59 -7.76 -7.09 6.46
CA ALA A 59 -7.94 -8.43 7.00
C ALA A 59 -9.17 -9.15 6.44
N GLU A 60 -10.24 -8.40 6.13
CA GLU A 60 -11.50 -8.92 5.59
C GLU A 60 -11.40 -9.25 4.10
N ALA A 61 -10.55 -8.54 3.35
CA ALA A 61 -10.22 -8.86 1.98
C ALA A 61 -9.19 -10.00 1.88
N GLU A 62 -9.17 -10.71 0.73
CA GLU A 62 -8.11 -11.66 0.38
C GLU A 62 -6.80 -10.94 0.00
N THR A 63 -6.26 -10.16 0.94
CA THR A 63 -5.10 -9.29 0.69
C THR A 63 -3.81 -10.07 0.56
N VAL A 64 -3.07 -9.85 -0.53
CA VAL A 64 -1.70 -10.34 -0.73
C VAL A 64 -0.70 -9.20 -0.72
N VAL A 65 0.48 -9.44 -0.17
CA VAL A 65 1.55 -8.46 0.01
C VAL A 65 2.78 -8.90 -0.76
N ALA A 66 3.33 -7.97 -1.55
CA ALA A 66 4.64 -8.09 -2.14
C ALA A 66 5.68 -7.50 -1.19
N GLU A 67 6.67 -8.29 -0.79
CA GLU A 67 7.68 -7.94 0.22
C GLU A 67 9.10 -8.23 -0.29
N THR A 68 10.03 -7.31 -0.04
CA THR A 68 11.47 -7.49 -0.19
C THR A 68 12.12 -7.61 1.21
N PRO A 69 13.42 -7.89 1.33
CA PRO A 69 14.10 -7.90 2.64
C PRO A 69 13.98 -6.58 3.42
N GLU A 70 13.75 -5.46 2.74
CA GLU A 70 13.53 -4.13 3.33
C GLU A 70 12.08 -3.88 3.76
N GLY A 71 11.15 -4.77 3.40
CA GLY A 71 9.75 -4.74 3.81
C GLY A 71 8.74 -4.72 2.65
N PRO A 72 7.46 -4.42 2.95
CA PRO A 72 6.40 -4.37 1.93
C PRO A 72 6.67 -3.32 0.86
N VAL A 73 6.45 -3.68 -0.40
CA VAL A 73 6.57 -2.80 -1.58
C VAL A 73 5.29 -2.69 -2.39
N GLY A 74 4.30 -3.54 -2.13
CA GLY A 74 3.01 -3.52 -2.82
C GLY A 74 2.00 -4.47 -2.18
N PHE A 75 0.72 -4.32 -2.55
CA PHE A 75 -0.34 -5.22 -2.14
C PHE A 75 -1.50 -5.19 -3.14
N MET A 76 -2.37 -6.20 -3.08
CA MET A 76 -3.63 -6.31 -3.82
C MET A 76 -4.72 -6.84 -2.90
#